data_AF-X1TSN0-F1
#
_entry.id   AF-X1TSN0-F1
#
_cell.length_a   1.000
_cell.length_b   1.000
_cell.length_c   1.000
_cell.angle_alpha   90.00
_cell.angle_beta   90.00
_cell.angle_gamma   90.00
#
_symmetry.space_group_name_H-M   'P 1'
#
loop_
_entity.id
_entity.type
_entity.pdbx_description
1 polymer ?
#
loop_
_entity_poly.entity_id
_entity_poly.type
_entity_poly.pdbx_seq_one_letter_code
_entity_poly.pdbx_strand_id
1 'polypeptide(L)'
;MEKELLLQVKNLQISWLLDKALIPIVCGLDFSLKSGKVLALVGESGCGKSVTSLSLLRLLAKELKIVGGEILFYGQNGEETLDMAKINPRGKDIQKIRGGAVSMIFQEPMSSFSPLYTIGYQIMEVIQLHKDISKKEAKRITVEF
;
A
#
# COMPACT_ATOMS: atom_id res chain seq x y z
N MET A 1 10.21 16.11 16.63
CA MET A 1 8.86 15.52 16.83
C MET A 1 8.38 14.69 15.63
N GLU A 2 8.88 14.91 14.40
CA GLU A 2 8.50 14.10 13.22
C GLU A 2 9.03 12.65 13.21
N LYS A 3 10.10 12.37 13.97
CA LYS A 3 10.78 11.06 14.03
C LYS A 3 9.93 9.86 14.51
N GLU A 4 8.69 10.10 14.96
CA GLU A 4 7.75 9.04 15.35
C GLU A 4 6.68 8.74 14.30
N LEU A 5 6.43 9.62 13.33
CA LEU A 5 5.39 9.40 12.33
C LEU A 5 5.88 8.40 11.28
N LEU A 6 5.02 7.44 10.94
CA LEU A 6 5.25 6.45 9.88
C LEU A 6 4.44 6.81 8.63
N LEU A 7 3.19 7.23 8.84
CA LEU A 7 2.27 7.62 7.78
C LEU A 7 1.43 8.81 8.24
N GLN A 8 1.21 9.76 7.34
CA GLN A 8 0.26 10.85 7.54
C GLN A 8 -0.57 11.05 6.29
N VAL A 9 -1.88 11.04 6.46
CA VAL A 9 -2.85 11.30 5.41
C VAL A 9 -3.48 12.66 5.69
N LYS A 10 -3.44 13.56 4.71
CA LYS A 10 -3.94 14.93 4.84
C LYS A 10 -4.98 15.21 3.76
N ASN A 11 -6.19 15.61 4.17
CA ASN A 11 -7.30 15.99 3.30
C ASN A 11 -7.46 15.05 2.10
N LEU A 12 -7.36 13.73 2.32
CA LEU A 12 -7.41 12.75 1.24
C LEU A 12 -8.80 12.73 0.62
N GLN A 13 -8.85 12.94 -0.69
CA GLN A 13 -10.08 12.95 -1.47
C GLN A 13 -10.00 11.92 -2.59
N ILE A 14 -10.97 11.03 -2.64
CA ILE A 14 -11.05 9.97 -3.64
C ILE A 14 -12.43 9.98 -4.28
N SER A 15 -12.47 9.99 -5.60
CA SER A 15 -13.70 9.96 -6.38
C SER A 15 -13.69 8.84 -7.40
N TRP A 16 -14.86 8.30 -7.68
CA TRP A 16 -15.09 7.40 -8.80
C TRP A 16 -15.40 8.21 -10.05
N LEU A 17 -14.59 8.03 -11.09
CA LEU A 17 -14.84 8.54 -12.42
C LEU A 17 -15.81 7.61 -13.18
N LEU A 18 -17.05 8.07 -13.34
CA LEU A 18 -18.08 7.39 -14.13
C LEU A 18 -18.45 8.27 -15.33
N ASP A 19 -18.22 7.76 -16.54
CA ASP A 19 -18.32 8.46 -17.83
C ASP A 19 -17.47 9.74 -17.91
N LYS A 20 -17.90 10.80 -17.24
CA LYS A 20 -17.19 12.09 -17.07
C LYS A 20 -17.50 12.78 -15.73
N ALA A 21 -18.29 12.15 -14.86
CA ALA A 21 -18.64 12.66 -13.55
C ALA A 21 -17.69 12.08 -12.50
N LEU A 22 -17.31 12.91 -11.53
CA LEU A 22 -16.60 12.47 -10.32
C LEU A 22 -17.61 12.31 -9.20
N ILE A 23 -17.82 11.07 -8.78
CA ILE A 23 -18.67 10.73 -7.64
C ILE A 23 -17.77 10.62 -6.40
N PRO A 24 -17.91 11.49 -5.38
CA PRO A 24 -17.07 11.42 -4.20
C PRO A 24 -17.28 10.12 -3.42
N ILE A 25 -16.17 9.48 -3.01
CA ILE A 25 -16.14 8.27 -2.18
C ILE A 25 -15.48 8.55 -0.83
N VAL A 26 -14.40 9.32 -0.83
CA VAL A 26 -13.71 9.80 0.38
C VAL A 26 -13.60 11.32 0.27
N CYS A 27 -14.12 12.03 1.28
CA CYS A 27 -14.36 13.47 1.23
C CYS A 27 -13.51 14.25 2.24
N GLY A 28 -12.18 14.18 2.12
CA GLY A 28 -11.27 14.92 3.00
C GLY A 28 -11.00 14.17 4.30
N LEU A 29 -10.24 13.08 4.18
CA LEU A 29 -9.84 12.25 5.32
C LEU A 29 -8.47 12.67 5.85
N ASP A 30 -8.38 12.85 7.16
CA ASP A 30 -7.15 13.18 7.89
C ASP A 30 -6.87 12.15 8.98
N PHE A 31 -5.69 11.54 8.96
CA PHE A 31 -5.21 10.71 10.06
C PHE A 31 -3.68 10.57 10.04
N SER A 32 -3.12 10.06 11.15
CA SER A 32 -1.71 9.73 11.23
C SER A 32 -1.51 8.39 11.94
N LEU A 33 -0.45 7.69 11.54
CA LEU A 33 0.02 6.46 12.15
C LEU A 33 1.46 6.68 12.60
N LYS A 34 1.70 6.47 13.89
CA LYS A 34 3.05 6.48 14.46
C LYS A 34 3.70 5.11 14.33
N SER A 35 5.02 5.08 14.28
CA SER A 35 5.81 3.85 14.31
C SER A 35 5.49 3.03 15.57
N GLY A 36 5.39 1.72 15.40
CA GLY A 36 5.05 0.77 16.49
C GLY A 36 3.63 0.89 17.04
N LYS A 37 2.74 1.64 16.39
CA LYS A 37 1.32 1.74 16.76
C LYS A 37 0.44 0.97 15.78
N VAL A 38 -0.77 0.67 16.23
CA VAL A 38 -1.81 0.06 15.42
C VAL A 38 -2.92 1.09 15.24
N LEU A 39 -3.32 1.32 13.99
CA LEU A 39 -4.47 2.15 13.63
C LEU A 39 -5.55 1.23 13.07
N ALA A 40 -6.77 1.34 13.60
CA ALA A 40 -7.93 0.65 13.09
C ALA A 40 -8.86 1.64 12.39
N LEU A 41 -9.26 1.34 11.15
CA LEU A 41 -10.27 2.08 10.42
C LEU A 41 -11.59 1.31 10.47
N VAL A 42 -12.59 1.87 11.17
CA VAL A 42 -13.89 1.24 11.40
C VAL A 42 -15.02 2.07 10.80
N GLY A 43 -16.12 1.42 10.45
CA GLY A 43 -17.29 2.06 9.82
C GLY A 43 -18.17 1.03 9.10
N GLU A 44 -19.31 1.46 8.59
CA GLU A 44 -20.28 0.60 7.89
C GLU A 44 -19.76 0.11 6.53
N SER A 45 -20.36 -0.98 6.02
CA SER A 45 -20.04 -1.46 4.67
C SER A 45 -20.26 -0.34 3.64
N GLY A 46 -19.35 -0.19 2.69
CA GLY A 46 -19.43 0.84 1.65
C GLY A 46 -18.94 2.24 2.03
N CYS A 47 -18.57 2.52 3.29
CA CYS A 47 -18.13 3.86 3.72
C CYS A 47 -16.71 4.27 3.26
N GLY A 48 -16.12 3.55 2.29
CA GLY A 48 -14.80 3.91 1.72
C GLY A 48 -13.57 3.35 2.46
N LYS A 49 -13.72 2.43 3.43
CA LYS A 49 -12.57 1.82 4.14
C LYS A 49 -11.58 1.14 3.21
N SER A 50 -12.05 0.19 2.39
CA SER A 50 -11.20 -0.55 1.46
C SER A 50 -10.57 0.37 0.42
N VAL A 51 -11.32 1.37 -0.07
CA VAL A 51 -10.82 2.39 -1.00
C VAL A 51 -9.69 3.21 -0.34
N THR A 52 -9.88 3.61 0.90
CA THR A 52 -8.85 4.31 1.68
C THR A 52 -7.59 3.45 1.83
N SER A 53 -7.71 2.21 2.29
CA SER A 53 -6.57 1.30 2.48
C SER A 53 -5.81 1.04 1.17
N LEU A 54 -6.51 0.79 0.07
CA LEU A 54 -5.90 0.56 -1.25
C LEU A 54 -5.20 1.82 -1.79
N SER A 55 -5.73 3.01 -1.48
CA SER A 55 -5.14 4.27 -1.92
C SER A 55 -3.75 4.53 -1.33
N LEU A 56 -3.50 4.08 -0.09
CA LEU A 56 -2.23 4.25 0.61
C LEU A 56 -1.06 3.64 -0.17
N LEU A 57 -1.32 2.53 -0.88
CA LEU A 57 -0.34 1.84 -1.72
C LEU A 57 -0.56 2.06 -3.20
N ARG A 58 -1.40 3.03 -3.61
CA ARG A 58 -1.72 3.31 -5.02
C ARG A 58 -2.29 2.11 -5.78
N LEU A 59 -3.05 1.25 -5.09
CA LEU A 59 -3.68 0.03 -5.62
C LEU A 59 -5.14 0.25 -6.06
N LEU A 60 -5.58 1.50 -6.21
CA LEU A 60 -6.93 1.83 -6.66
C LEU A 60 -7.21 1.27 -8.06
N ALA A 61 -8.44 0.80 -8.25
CA ALA A 61 -8.97 0.48 -9.57
C ALA A 61 -8.89 1.72 -10.50
N LYS A 62 -8.87 1.49 -11.81
CA LYS A 62 -8.62 2.56 -12.80
C LYS A 62 -9.65 3.69 -12.70
N GLU A 63 -10.86 3.36 -12.32
CA GLU A 63 -12.01 4.24 -12.20
C GLU A 63 -11.94 5.10 -10.94
N LEU A 64 -11.23 4.68 -9.90
CA LEU A 64 -11.03 5.43 -8.66
C LEU A 64 -9.81 6.34 -8.77
N LYS A 65 -9.99 7.63 -8.45
CA LYS A 65 -8.96 8.66 -8.56
C LYS A 65 -8.76 9.34 -7.21
N ILE A 66 -7.50 9.47 -6.80
CA ILE A 66 -7.14 10.46 -5.79
C ILE A 66 -7.24 11.82 -6.48
N VAL A 67 -8.19 12.63 -6.05
CA VAL A 67 -8.49 13.96 -6.64
C VAL A 67 -7.95 15.11 -5.80
N GLY A 68 -7.49 14.83 -4.57
CA GLY A 68 -6.88 15.81 -3.69
C GLY A 68 -6.27 15.17 -2.45
N GLY A 69 -5.49 15.99 -1.72
CA GLY A 69 -4.79 15.59 -0.50
C GLY A 69 -3.43 14.94 -0.74
N GLU A 70 -2.82 14.50 0.35
CA GLU A 70 -1.47 13.94 0.39
C GLU A 70 -1.43 12.67 1.25
N ILE A 71 -0.55 11.75 0.88
CA ILE A 71 -0.29 10.51 1.63
C ILE A 71 1.21 10.47 1.88
N LEU A 72 1.64 11.04 3.00
CA LEU A 72 3.04 11.20 3.37
C LEU A 72 3.53 9.94 4.10
N PHE A 73 4.41 9.20 3.45
CA PHE A 73 5.12 8.07 4.04
C PHE A 73 6.49 8.55 4.53
N TYR A 74 6.74 8.35 5.82
CA TYR A 74 8.00 8.67 6.48
C TYR A 74 8.73 7.34 6.64
N GLY A 75 9.59 7.01 5.67
CA GLY A 75 10.33 5.76 5.67
C GLY A 75 11.19 5.57 6.93
N GLN A 76 11.65 4.34 7.16
CA GLN A 76 12.51 4.06 8.33
C GLN A 76 13.95 4.50 8.05
N ASN A 77 14.69 4.89 9.09
CA ASN A 77 16.14 5.16 9.04
C ASN A 77 16.60 6.34 8.16
N GLY A 78 15.83 7.43 8.10
CA GLY A 78 16.27 8.68 7.45
C GLY A 78 15.97 8.77 5.95
N GLU A 79 15.10 7.89 5.44
CA GLU A 79 14.51 8.04 4.10
C GLU A 79 13.69 9.35 4.01
N GLU A 80 13.70 9.97 2.82
CA GLU A 80 12.94 11.18 2.56
C GLU A 80 11.44 10.93 2.70
N THR A 81 10.72 11.96 3.16
CA THR A 81 9.26 11.92 3.20
C THR A 81 8.73 11.86 1.78
N LEU A 82 7.93 10.84 1.48
CA LEU A 82 7.42 10.60 0.15
C LEU A 82 5.90 10.75 0.10
N ASP A 83 5.42 11.58 -0.81
CA ASP A 83 3.99 11.69 -1.07
C ASP A 83 3.53 10.60 -2.05
N MET A 84 2.98 9.54 -1.48
CA MET A 84 2.47 8.36 -2.20
C MET A 84 1.39 8.73 -3.22
N ALA A 85 0.60 9.79 -2.97
CA ALA A 85 -0.47 10.20 -3.88
C ALA A 85 0.06 10.66 -5.24
N LYS A 86 1.29 11.19 -5.29
CA LYS A 86 1.94 11.74 -6.49
C LYS A 86 2.78 10.72 -7.26
N ILE A 87 3.06 9.55 -6.68
CA ILE A 87 3.86 8.51 -7.34
C ILE A 87 3.06 7.86 -8.48
N ASN A 88 3.77 7.54 -9.58
CA ASN A 88 3.23 6.69 -10.63
C ASN A 88 2.86 5.31 -10.07
N PRO A 89 1.58 4.88 -10.13
CA PRO A 89 1.12 3.58 -9.58
C PRO A 89 1.76 2.35 -10.25
N ARG A 90 2.44 2.54 -11.40
CA ARG A 90 3.17 1.53 -12.16
C ARG A 90 4.68 1.80 -12.25
N GLY A 91 5.18 2.76 -11.47
CA GLY A 91 6.59 3.14 -11.45
C GLY A 91 7.46 2.24 -10.57
N LYS A 92 8.79 2.38 -10.70
CA LYS A 92 9.75 1.66 -9.86
C LYS A 92 9.72 2.13 -8.40
N ASP A 93 9.39 3.40 -8.15
CA ASP A 93 9.40 3.95 -6.78
C ASP A 93 8.31 3.32 -5.91
N ILE A 94 7.08 3.19 -6.43
CA ILE A 94 6.01 2.50 -5.70
C ILE A 94 6.31 1.00 -5.55
N GLN A 95 7.03 0.40 -6.50
CA GLN A 95 7.43 -1.01 -6.42
C GLN A 95 8.40 -1.26 -5.26
N LYS A 96 9.37 -0.37 -5.01
CA LYS A 96 10.28 -0.48 -3.86
C LYS A 96 9.53 -0.46 -2.52
N ILE A 97 8.43 0.30 -2.47
CA ILE A 97 7.62 0.44 -1.25
C ILE A 97 6.76 -0.79 -1.03
N ARG A 98 6.06 -1.26 -2.07
CA ARG A 98 5.19 -2.43 -2.01
C ARG A 98 6.01 -3.71 -1.83
N GLY A 99 5.86 -4.40 -0.71
CA GLY A 99 6.57 -5.64 -0.39
C GLY A 99 7.98 -5.44 0.17
N GLY A 100 8.62 -4.29 -0.08
CA GLY A 100 9.87 -3.89 0.57
C GLY A 100 9.66 -3.21 1.92
N ALA A 101 8.91 -2.11 1.94
CA ALA A 101 8.67 -1.30 3.14
C ALA A 101 7.26 -1.49 3.71
N VAL A 102 6.26 -1.73 2.86
CA VAL A 102 4.86 -1.90 3.24
C VAL A 102 4.26 -3.10 2.52
N SER A 103 3.70 -4.01 3.31
CA SER A 103 2.99 -5.19 2.82
C SER A 103 1.49 -5.07 3.08
N MET A 104 0.68 -5.64 2.19
CA MET A 104 -0.77 -5.65 2.31
C MET A 104 -1.28 -7.08 2.29
N ILE A 105 -2.16 -7.38 3.24
CA ILE A 105 -2.98 -8.60 3.24
C ILE A 105 -4.39 -8.16 2.84
N PHE A 106 -4.88 -8.68 1.71
CA PHE A 106 -6.20 -8.33 1.19
C PHE A 106 -7.31 -9.05 1.96
N GLN A 107 -8.53 -8.51 1.88
CA GLN A 107 -9.71 -9.06 2.55
C GLN A 107 -10.01 -10.51 2.09
N GLU A 108 -9.78 -10.81 0.81
CA GLU A 108 -9.80 -12.15 0.25
C GLU A 108 -8.36 -12.60 -0.04
N PRO A 109 -7.59 -13.04 0.96
CA PRO A 109 -6.16 -13.30 0.79
C PRO A 109 -5.90 -14.45 -0.20
N MET A 110 -6.82 -15.40 -0.32
CA MET A 110 -6.70 -16.55 -1.21
C MET A 110 -6.65 -16.16 -2.69
N SER A 111 -7.32 -15.07 -3.09
CA SER A 111 -7.31 -14.61 -4.48
C SER A 111 -5.96 -13.99 -4.90
N SER A 112 -5.08 -13.71 -3.95
CA SER A 112 -3.74 -13.18 -4.21
C SER A 112 -2.74 -14.26 -4.63
N PHE A 113 -3.07 -15.54 -4.43
CA PHE A 113 -2.23 -16.66 -4.86
C PHE A 113 -2.66 -17.19 -6.22
N SER A 114 -1.69 -17.31 -7.12
CA SER A 114 -1.86 -18.06 -8.36
C SER A 114 -1.88 -19.56 -8.06
N PRO A 115 -2.89 -20.32 -8.53
CA PRO A 115 -2.96 -21.77 -8.33
C PRO A 115 -1.93 -22.52 -9.18
N LEU A 116 -1.27 -21.85 -10.13
CA LEU A 116 -0.23 -22.44 -10.98
C LEU A 116 1.12 -22.60 -10.26
N TYR A 117 1.28 -21.98 -9.08
CA TYR A 117 2.52 -21.97 -8.34
C TYR A 117 2.32 -22.43 -6.90
N THR A 118 3.35 -23.04 -6.32
CA THR A 118 3.33 -23.39 -4.89
C THR A 118 3.39 -22.12 -4.03
N ILE A 119 2.88 -22.21 -2.80
CA ILE A 119 2.95 -21.11 -1.83
C ILE A 119 4.41 -20.66 -1.62
N GLY A 120 5.31 -21.63 -1.40
CA GLY A 120 6.74 -21.33 -1.20
C GLY A 120 7.39 -20.64 -2.40
N TYR A 121 6.98 -20.95 -3.63
CA TYR A 121 7.48 -20.24 -4.81
C TYR A 121 7.06 -18.77 -4.80
N GLN A 122 5.78 -18.50 -4.52
CA GLN A 122 5.23 -17.14 -4.55
C GLN A 122 5.79 -16.27 -3.41
N ILE A 123 6.05 -16.85 -2.23
CA ILE A 123 6.74 -16.14 -1.13
C ILE A 123 8.20 -15.83 -1.51
N MET A 124 8.92 -16.81 -2.07
CA MET A 124 10.31 -16.64 -2.50
C MET A 124 10.45 -15.58 -3.59
N GLU A 125 9.50 -15.52 -4.54
CA GLU A 125 9.49 -14.52 -5.62
C GLU A 125 9.52 -13.09 -5.07
N VAL A 126 8.72 -12.79 -4.04
CA VAL A 126 8.71 -11.46 -3.39
C VAL A 126 10.08 -11.13 -2.81
N ILE A 127 10.76 -12.10 -2.19
CA ILE A 127 12.11 -11.90 -1.64
C ILE A 127 13.11 -11.61 -2.77
N GLN A 128 13.08 -12.38 -3.85
CA GLN A 128 13.99 -12.19 -4.99
C GLN A 128 13.78 -10.85 -5.72
N LEU A 129 12.55 -10.33 -5.71
CA LEU A 129 12.24 -9.02 -6.31
C LEU A 129 12.81 -7.85 -5.50
N HIS A 130 13.02 -8.01 -4.19
CA HIS A 130 13.41 -6.92 -3.30
C HIS A 130 14.81 -7.07 -2.69
N LYS A 131 15.42 -8.25 -2.78
CA LYS A 131 16.76 -8.53 -2.28
C LYS A 131 17.64 -9.04 -3.40
N ASP A 132 18.84 -8.47 -3.50
CA ASP A 132 19.87 -8.94 -4.41
C ASP A 132 20.57 -10.19 -3.85
N ILE A 133 19.86 -11.32 -3.90
CA ILE A 133 20.33 -12.60 -3.37
C ILE A 133 20.06 -13.75 -4.35
N SER A 134 20.86 -14.80 -4.24
CA SER A 134 20.68 -15.99 -5.08
C SER A 134 19.34 -16.70 -4.80
N LYS A 135 18.81 -17.41 -5.81
CA LYS A 135 17.61 -18.26 -5.64
C LYS A 135 17.76 -19.28 -4.51
N LYS A 136 18.96 -19.82 -4.31
CA LYS A 136 19.26 -20.77 -3.23
C LYS A 136 19.10 -20.10 -1.85
N GLU A 137 19.60 -18.88 -1.73
CA GLU A 137 19.49 -18.10 -0.50
C GLU A 137 18.05 -17.64 -0.25
N ALA A 138 17.34 -17.18 -1.28
CA ALA A 138 15.92 -16.82 -1.16
C ALA A 138 15.08 -18.02 -0.71
N LYS A 139 15.34 -19.22 -1.25
CA LYS A 139 14.67 -20.46 -0.82
C LYS A 139 14.96 -20.78 0.64
N ARG A 140 16.20 -20.60 1.09
CA ARG A 140 16.60 -20.83 2.48
C ARG A 140 15.81 -19.91 3.42
N ILE A 141 15.81 -18.59 3.14
CA ILE A 141 15.04 -17.60 3.89
C ILE A 141 13.55 -17.94 3.92
N THR A 142 12.99 -18.40 2.80
CA THR A 142 11.56 -18.74 2.71
C THR A 142 11.15 -19.90 3.62
N VAL A 143 12.07 -20.82 3.95
CA VAL A 143 11.78 -22.03 4.73
C VAL A 143 12.22 -21.90 6.19
N GLU A 144 13.20 -21.05 6.49
CA GLU A 144 13.72 -20.84 7.85
C GLU A 144 12.83 -19.91 8.72
N PHE A 145 11.93 -19.15 8.10
CA PHE A 145 10.87 -18.38 8.78
C PHE A 145 9.62 -19.23 9.00
#